data_AF-A0A1M2VSG2-F1
#
_entry.id   AF-A0A1M2VSG2-F1
#
_cell.length_a   1.000
_cell.length_b   1.000
_cell.length_c   1.000
_cell.angle_alpha   90.00
_cell.angle_beta   90.00
_cell.angle_gamma   90.00
#
_symmetry.space_group_name_H-M   'P 1'
#
loop_
_entity.id
_entity.type
_entity.pdbx_description
1 polymer ?
#
loop_
_entity_poly.entity_id
_entity_poly.type
_entity_poly.pdbx_seq_one_letter_code
_entity_poly.pdbx_strand_id
1 'polypeptide(L)'
;MNLTPGQAHEAYVGPPSEPVDVAAFLKEAGELQDGSEEQGPLPVFSQSACDLPADVREAWTALPQDEQDSIKAECCVDDLRKQLEDIIENPRLMGHIARTHEATVHAIYETAEPTSRKKRKRTTLSDPAEEHAEVTALRLKLEATQLKCWPAIPCPSKDLPEELRDESGRISGFKASRDEEDMAIDDNVEAVMCIEGVLYGRGEAADDYAG
;
A
#
# COMPACT_ATOMS: atom_id res chain seq x y z
N MET A 1 -24.88 -4.63 -23.44
CA MET A 1 -25.32 -4.80 -22.04
C MET A 1 -25.08 -3.47 -21.35
N ASN A 2 -26.11 -2.84 -20.78
CA ASN A 2 -25.96 -1.53 -20.16
C ASN A 2 -25.47 -1.71 -18.72
N LEU A 3 -24.27 -1.19 -18.44
CA LEU A 3 -23.68 -1.16 -17.10
C LEU A 3 -24.51 -0.23 -16.21
N THR A 4 -24.71 -0.64 -14.96
CA THR A 4 -25.40 0.20 -13.97
C THR A 4 -24.53 1.41 -13.61
N PRO A 5 -25.09 2.55 -13.17
CA PRO A 5 -24.32 3.74 -12.82
C PRO A 5 -23.19 3.44 -11.83
N GLY A 6 -23.38 2.50 -10.89
CA GLY A 6 -22.34 2.06 -9.95
C GLY A 6 -21.14 1.37 -10.60
N GLN A 7 -21.33 0.65 -11.70
CA GLN A 7 -20.26 -0.06 -12.42
C GLN A 7 -19.49 0.83 -13.40
N ALA A 8 -19.99 2.04 -13.67
CA ALA A 8 -19.31 3.00 -14.55
C ALA A 8 -18.24 3.82 -13.81
N HIS A 9 -18.20 3.77 -12.47
CA HIS A 9 -17.33 4.61 -11.64
C HIS A 9 -15.95 3.99 -11.35
N GLU A 10 -15.78 2.68 -11.50
CA GLU A 10 -14.48 2.01 -11.33
C GLU A 10 -13.54 2.20 -12.53
N ALA A 11 -14.05 2.74 -13.65
CA ALA A 11 -13.31 2.81 -14.93
C ALA A 11 -12.73 4.20 -15.26
N TYR A 12 -12.79 5.17 -14.35
CA TYR A 12 -12.35 6.56 -14.59
C TYR A 12 -11.30 7.02 -13.57
N VAL A 13 -10.20 6.27 -13.46
CA VAL A 13 -8.96 6.78 -12.89
C VAL A 13 -7.98 6.98 -14.05
N GLY A 14 -7.72 8.24 -14.41
CA GLY A 14 -6.79 8.61 -15.48
C GLY A 14 -7.35 8.59 -16.91
N PRO A 15 -6.60 9.13 -17.88
CA PRO A 15 -6.89 8.91 -19.31
C PRO A 15 -6.89 7.39 -19.61
N PRO A 16 -7.64 6.92 -20.61
CA PRO A 16 -7.64 5.51 -20.98
C PRO A 16 -6.19 5.07 -21.26
N SER A 17 -5.72 4.11 -20.47
CA SER A 17 -4.39 3.52 -20.66
C SER A 17 -4.29 2.91 -22.04
N GLU A 18 -3.11 2.98 -22.65
CA GLU A 18 -2.86 2.23 -23.87
C GLU A 18 -2.96 0.73 -23.59
N PRO A 19 -3.39 -0.08 -24.58
CA PRO A 19 -3.47 -1.52 -24.42
C PRO A 19 -2.06 -2.08 -24.19
N VAL A 20 -1.85 -2.70 -23.04
CA VAL A 20 -0.59 -3.38 -22.71
C VAL A 20 -0.46 -4.64 -23.57
N ASP A 21 0.67 -4.77 -24.26
CA ASP A 21 1.04 -6.04 -24.88
C ASP A 21 1.54 -7.00 -23.79
N VAL A 22 0.63 -7.86 -23.34
CA VAL A 22 0.90 -8.86 -22.29
C VAL A 22 2.06 -9.78 -22.69
N ALA A 23 2.26 -10.06 -23.98
CA ALA A 23 3.35 -10.94 -24.42
C ALA A 23 4.71 -10.24 -24.31
N ALA A 24 4.79 -8.96 -24.68
CA ALA A 24 5.99 -8.15 -24.51
C ALA A 24 6.33 -7.97 -23.02
N PHE A 25 5.33 -7.62 -22.21
CA PHE A 25 5.48 -7.46 -20.76
C PHE A 25 6.01 -8.74 -20.07
N LEU A 26 5.42 -9.91 -20.37
CA LEU A 26 5.88 -11.18 -19.79
C LEU A 26 7.30 -11.54 -20.24
N LYS A 27 7.70 -11.15 -21.45
CA LYS A 27 9.06 -11.37 -21.96
C LYS A 27 10.07 -10.51 -21.19
N GLU A 28 9.80 -9.21 -21.04
CA GLU A 28 10.65 -8.29 -20.28
C GLU A 28 10.74 -8.68 -18.80
N ALA A 29 9.62 -9.08 -18.19
CA ALA A 29 9.60 -9.57 -16.82
C ALA A 29 10.46 -10.83 -16.63
N GLY A 30 10.46 -11.74 -17.62
CA GLY A 30 11.34 -12.91 -17.63
C GLY A 30 12.82 -12.54 -17.76
N GLU A 31 13.15 -11.59 -18.64
CA GLU A 31 14.52 -11.10 -18.83
C GLU A 31 15.08 -10.42 -17.56
N LEU A 32 14.25 -9.67 -16.83
CA LEU A 32 14.59 -9.09 -15.52
C LEU A 32 14.79 -10.15 -14.44
N GLN A 33 14.01 -11.23 -14.49
CA GLN A 33 14.10 -12.34 -13.53
C GLN A 33 15.34 -13.21 -13.76
N ASP A 34 15.76 -13.38 -15.01
CA ASP A 34 16.96 -14.15 -15.38
C ASP A 34 18.26 -13.35 -15.16
N GLY A 35 18.17 -12.01 -15.12
CA GLY A 35 19.31 -11.11 -14.98
C GLY A 35 20.07 -10.93 -16.30
N SER A 36 20.89 -9.87 -16.38
CA SER A 36 21.81 -9.63 -17.49
C SER A 36 23.25 -10.01 -17.10
N GLU A 37 24.17 -10.08 -18.06
CA GLU A 37 25.59 -10.38 -17.78
C GLU A 37 26.24 -9.39 -16.79
N GLU A 38 25.69 -8.17 -16.64
CA GLU A 38 26.19 -7.13 -15.73
C GLU A 38 25.38 -6.99 -14.42
N GLN A 39 24.12 -7.43 -14.40
CA GLN A 39 23.23 -7.34 -13.24
C GLN A 39 22.61 -8.70 -12.96
N GLY A 40 22.98 -9.30 -11.83
CA GLY A 40 22.40 -10.56 -11.37
C GLY A 40 20.87 -10.48 -11.24
N PRO A 41 20.19 -11.64 -11.22
CA PRO A 41 18.74 -11.72 -11.25
C PRO A 41 18.09 -10.91 -10.11
N LEU A 42 17.16 -10.03 -10.46
CA LEU A 42 16.40 -9.23 -9.51
C LEU A 42 15.05 -9.91 -9.23
N PRO A 43 14.70 -10.20 -7.97
CA PRO A 43 13.37 -10.71 -7.66
C PRO A 43 12.34 -9.59 -7.84
N VAL A 44 11.73 -9.52 -9.03
CA VAL A 44 10.70 -8.52 -9.38
C VAL A 44 9.42 -8.70 -8.56
N PHE A 45 9.21 -9.90 -8.01
CA PHE A 45 8.07 -10.23 -7.14
C PHE A 45 8.53 -10.94 -5.87
N SER A 46 7.73 -10.86 -4.80
CA SER A 46 7.90 -11.73 -3.63
C SER A 46 7.90 -13.17 -4.11
N GLN A 47 9.06 -13.84 -4.02
CA GLN A 47 9.23 -15.21 -4.48
C GLN A 47 8.21 -16.09 -3.75
N SER A 48 7.42 -16.84 -4.53
CA SER A 48 6.57 -17.86 -3.96
C SER A 48 7.45 -18.85 -3.20
N ALA A 49 6.98 -19.33 -2.04
CA ALA A 49 7.70 -20.37 -1.29
C ALA A 49 7.96 -21.64 -2.14
N CYS A 50 7.13 -21.87 -3.18
CA CYS A 50 7.29 -22.96 -4.14
C CYS A 50 8.50 -22.78 -5.06
N ASP A 51 8.91 -21.55 -5.34
CA ASP A 51 9.98 -21.20 -6.30
C ASP A 51 11.35 -21.08 -5.62
N LEU A 52 11.40 -21.21 -4.29
CA LEU A 52 12.65 -21.29 -3.55
C LEU A 52 13.43 -22.56 -3.95
N PRO A 53 14.77 -22.47 -4.07
CA PRO A 53 15.58 -23.63 -4.39
C PRO A 53 15.43 -24.72 -3.33
N ALA A 54 15.63 -25.97 -3.74
CA ALA A 54 15.28 -27.15 -2.95
C ALA A 54 15.98 -27.17 -1.59
N ASP A 55 17.23 -26.72 -1.54
CA ASP A 55 18.03 -26.57 -0.33
C ASP A 55 17.39 -25.62 0.69
N VAL A 56 16.83 -24.50 0.24
CA VAL A 56 16.13 -23.54 1.12
C VAL A 56 14.78 -24.09 1.61
N ARG A 57 14.05 -24.80 0.75
CA ARG A 57 12.78 -25.45 1.14
C ARG A 57 13.01 -26.59 2.13
N GLU A 58 14.08 -27.36 1.93
CA GLU A 58 14.47 -28.47 2.79
C GLU A 58 15.14 -28.00 4.08
N ALA A 59 15.71 -26.79 4.11
CA ALA A 59 16.34 -26.20 5.29
C ALA A 59 15.41 -26.22 6.51
N TRP A 60 14.14 -25.86 6.33
CA TRP A 60 13.14 -25.93 7.41
C TRP A 60 12.97 -27.35 7.96
N THR A 61 12.84 -28.34 7.07
CA THR A 61 12.64 -29.74 7.45
C THR A 61 13.91 -30.39 8.02
N ALA A 62 15.08 -29.82 7.71
CA ALA A 62 16.37 -30.26 8.23
C ALA A 62 16.66 -29.75 9.64
N LEU A 63 15.92 -28.74 10.12
CA LEU A 63 16.06 -28.24 11.48
C LEU A 63 15.62 -29.30 12.51
N PRO A 64 16.30 -29.38 13.67
CA PRO A 64 15.83 -30.13 14.82
C PRO A 64 14.39 -29.74 15.23
N GLN A 65 13.62 -30.71 15.75
CA GLN A 65 12.21 -30.48 16.09
C GLN A 65 12.02 -29.39 17.15
N ASP A 66 12.92 -29.31 18.12
CA ASP A 66 12.96 -28.29 19.16
C ASP A 66 13.19 -26.89 18.59
N GLU A 67 14.06 -26.75 17.59
CA GLU A 67 14.30 -25.49 16.90
C GLU A 67 13.10 -25.09 16.03
N GLN A 68 12.50 -26.03 15.31
CA GLN A 68 11.27 -25.78 14.56
C GLN A 68 10.13 -25.33 15.48
N ASP A 69 9.97 -25.96 16.64
CA ASP A 69 8.91 -25.63 17.57
C ASP A 69 9.15 -24.27 18.23
N SER A 70 10.41 -23.91 18.50
CA SER A 70 10.79 -22.58 18.95
C SER A 70 10.44 -21.51 17.90
N ILE A 71 10.80 -21.73 16.63
CA ILE A 71 10.51 -20.80 15.54
C ILE A 71 9.00 -20.69 15.32
N LYS A 72 8.26 -21.82 15.33
CA LYS A 72 6.79 -21.80 15.24
C LYS A 72 6.15 -21.02 16.37
N ALA A 73 6.67 -21.14 17.59
CA ALA A 73 6.15 -20.42 18.75
C ALA A 73 6.41 -18.91 18.62
N GLU A 74 7.58 -18.50 18.13
CA GLU A 74 7.92 -17.09 17.89
C GLU A 74 7.08 -16.47 16.76
N CYS A 75 6.87 -17.23 15.67
CA CYS A 75 6.11 -16.79 14.50
C CYS A 75 4.59 -17.04 14.63
N CYS A 76 4.12 -17.52 15.78
CA CYS A 76 2.71 -17.79 16.01
C CYS A 76 1.92 -16.48 16.10
N VAL A 77 0.84 -16.39 15.30
CA VAL A 77 -0.08 -15.24 15.30
C VAL A 77 -1.46 -15.60 15.90
N ASP A 78 -1.53 -16.69 16.67
CA ASP A 78 -2.78 -17.18 17.24
C ASP A 78 -3.41 -16.20 18.23
N ASP A 79 -2.60 -15.39 18.90
CA ASP A 79 -3.06 -14.32 19.78
C ASP A 79 -3.80 -13.22 18.99
N LEU A 80 -3.28 -12.81 17.83
CA LEU A 80 -3.92 -11.86 16.92
C LEU A 80 -5.20 -12.45 16.35
N ARG A 81 -5.16 -13.72 15.93
CA ARG A 81 -6.33 -14.43 15.44
C ARG A 81 -7.45 -14.47 16.48
N LYS A 82 -7.15 -14.90 17.70
CA LYS A 82 -8.14 -14.95 18.80
C LYS A 82 -8.70 -13.58 19.11
N GLN A 83 -7.85 -12.54 19.17
CA GLN A 83 -8.30 -11.18 19.38
C GLN A 83 -9.27 -10.70 18.29
N LEU A 84 -9.00 -11.04 17.02
CA LEU A 84 -9.89 -10.70 15.91
C LEU A 84 -11.21 -11.47 16.01
N GLU A 85 -11.16 -12.77 16.32
CA GLU A 85 -12.35 -13.60 16.54
C GLU A 85 -13.22 -13.01 17.68
N ASP A 86 -12.64 -12.64 18.82
CA ASP A 86 -13.34 -12.00 19.94
C ASP A 86 -14.04 -10.68 19.54
N ILE A 87 -13.37 -9.87 18.71
CA ILE A 87 -13.91 -8.60 18.22
C ILE A 87 -15.10 -8.84 17.28
N ILE A 88 -14.99 -9.83 16.39
CA ILE A 88 -16.04 -10.19 15.42
C ILE A 88 -17.25 -10.79 16.15
N GLU A 89 -17.02 -11.63 17.15
CA GLU A 89 -18.09 -12.26 17.95
C GLU A 89 -18.82 -11.25 18.85
N ASN A 90 -18.18 -10.14 19.23
CA ASN A 90 -18.83 -9.06 19.96
C ASN A 90 -19.60 -8.12 19.01
N PRO A 91 -20.95 -8.17 18.97
CA PRO A 91 -21.74 -7.39 18.01
C PRO A 91 -21.60 -5.87 18.20
N ARG A 92 -21.20 -5.42 19.40
CA ARG A 92 -20.98 -3.99 19.67
C ARG A 92 -19.69 -3.51 19.03
N LEU A 93 -18.61 -4.27 19.21
CA LEU A 93 -17.30 -3.96 18.62
C LEU A 93 -17.36 -4.05 17.11
N MET A 94 -17.88 -5.15 16.57
CA MET A 94 -18.07 -5.31 15.13
C MET A 94 -19.00 -4.22 14.55
N GLY A 95 -20.08 -3.88 15.26
CA GLY A 95 -20.98 -2.79 14.86
C GLY A 95 -20.28 -1.43 14.83
N HIS A 96 -19.36 -1.14 15.76
CA HIS A 96 -18.55 0.08 15.71
C HIS A 96 -17.59 0.06 14.51
N ILE A 97 -16.84 -1.03 14.31
CA ILE A 97 -15.90 -1.18 13.19
C ILE A 97 -16.62 -1.01 11.85
N ALA A 98 -17.77 -1.65 11.66
CA ALA A 98 -18.56 -1.54 10.44
C ALA A 98 -19.00 -0.09 10.16
N ARG A 99 -19.51 0.62 11.17
CA ARG A 99 -19.90 2.03 11.03
C ARG A 99 -18.72 2.95 10.72
N THR A 100 -17.58 2.73 11.39
CA THR A 100 -16.36 3.49 11.15
C THR A 100 -15.83 3.24 9.74
N HIS A 101 -15.87 2.00 9.27
CA HIS A 101 -15.52 1.64 7.90
C HIS A 101 -16.44 2.32 6.88
N GLU A 102 -17.77 2.19 7.04
CA GLU A 102 -18.75 2.83 6.16
C GLU A 102 -18.57 4.35 6.09
N ALA A 103 -18.36 5.02 7.23
CA ALA A 103 -18.12 6.46 7.28
C ALA A 103 -16.81 6.86 6.58
N THR A 104 -15.75 6.07 6.75
CA THR A 104 -14.44 6.31 6.10
C THR A 104 -14.56 6.16 4.59
N VAL A 105 -15.18 5.07 4.13
CA VAL A 105 -15.46 4.82 2.71
C VAL A 105 -16.30 5.96 2.12
N HIS A 106 -17.37 6.36 2.82
CA HIS A 106 -18.18 7.51 2.40
C HIS A 106 -17.37 8.82 2.32
N ALA A 107 -16.50 9.09 3.28
CA ALA A 107 -15.67 10.29 3.27
C ALA A 107 -14.69 10.30 2.08
N ILE A 108 -14.07 9.15 1.77
CA ILE A 108 -13.18 9.01 0.61
C ILE A 108 -13.95 9.35 -0.68
N TYR A 109 -15.12 8.75 -0.88
CA TYR A 109 -15.94 9.04 -2.07
C TYR A 109 -16.40 10.50 -2.13
N GLU A 110 -16.79 11.11 -1.00
CA GLU A 110 -17.12 12.55 -0.97
C GLU A 110 -15.93 13.42 -1.37
N THR A 111 -14.71 13.07 -0.97
CA THR A 111 -13.50 13.81 -1.36
C THR A 111 -13.08 13.58 -2.81
N ALA A 112 -13.38 12.40 -3.36
CA ALA A 112 -13.04 12.03 -4.73
C ALA A 112 -13.99 12.61 -5.78
N GLU A 113 -15.19 13.07 -5.41
CA GLU A 113 -16.11 13.75 -6.34
C GLU A 113 -15.76 15.26 -6.46
N PRO A 114 -15.19 15.73 -7.59
CA PRO A 114 -14.81 17.14 -7.76
C PRO A 114 -16.00 18.07 -8.01
N THR A 115 -17.23 17.55 -8.10
CA THR A 115 -18.42 18.33 -8.45
C THR A 115 -19.29 18.55 -7.22
N SER A 116 -19.54 19.82 -6.89
CA SER A 116 -20.31 20.31 -5.74
C SER A 116 -21.81 19.97 -5.75
N ARG A 117 -22.20 18.75 -6.14
CA ARG A 117 -23.60 18.34 -6.20
C ARG A 117 -24.09 17.84 -4.84
N LYS A 118 -24.75 18.77 -4.15
CA LYS A 118 -25.66 18.56 -3.01
C LYS A 118 -25.09 17.68 -1.90
N LYS A 119 -24.60 18.37 -0.85
CA LYS A 119 -24.37 17.86 0.50
C LYS A 119 -25.38 16.76 0.86
N ARG A 120 -25.00 15.50 0.65
CA ARG A 120 -25.67 14.38 1.29
C ARG A 120 -25.39 14.50 2.78
N LYS A 121 -26.33 14.01 3.58
CA LYS A 121 -26.28 14.10 5.04
C LYS A 121 -25.05 13.30 5.50
N ARG A 122 -23.96 14.00 5.80
CA ARG A 122 -22.70 13.41 6.30
C ARG A 122 -23.05 12.42 7.40
N THR A 123 -22.66 11.16 7.19
CA THR A 123 -22.72 10.12 8.23
C THR A 123 -21.78 10.59 9.34
N THR A 124 -22.37 11.18 10.38
CA THR A 124 -21.64 11.70 11.52
C THR A 124 -21.33 10.49 12.38
N LEU A 125 -20.04 10.15 12.49
CA LEU A 125 -19.58 9.23 13.52
C LEU A 125 -19.98 9.81 14.88
N SER A 126 -20.48 8.94 15.76
CA SER A 126 -20.84 9.33 17.13
C SER A 126 -19.66 9.98 17.83
N ASP A 127 -19.94 10.94 18.70
CA ASP A 127 -18.90 11.61 19.49
C ASP A 127 -18.19 10.56 20.37
N PRO A 128 -16.84 10.50 20.39
CA PRO A 128 -16.08 9.57 21.23
C PRO A 128 -16.44 9.67 22.73
N ALA A 129 -17.04 10.76 23.20
CA ALA A 129 -17.53 10.90 24.57
C ALA A 129 -18.77 10.02 24.90
N GLU A 130 -19.51 9.54 23.89
CA GLU A 130 -20.70 8.69 24.03
C GLU A 130 -20.41 7.20 23.76
N GLU A 131 -19.17 6.84 23.47
CA GLU A 131 -18.80 5.47 23.11
C GLU A 131 -18.78 4.52 24.32
N HIS A 132 -19.09 3.25 24.06
CA HIS A 132 -19.06 2.22 25.08
C HIS A 132 -17.60 1.95 25.53
N ALA A 133 -17.40 1.69 26.83
CA ALA A 133 -16.05 1.48 27.39
C ALA A 133 -15.22 0.43 26.65
N GLU A 134 -15.83 -0.67 26.19
CA GLU A 134 -15.16 -1.70 25.38
C GLU A 134 -14.67 -1.19 24.02
N VAL A 135 -15.43 -0.28 23.38
CA VAL A 135 -15.06 0.34 22.11
C VAL A 135 -13.91 1.32 22.32
N THR A 136 -13.97 2.13 23.38
CA THR A 136 -12.88 3.04 23.74
C THR A 136 -11.60 2.28 24.05
N ALA A 137 -11.70 1.16 24.78
CA ALA A 137 -10.57 0.29 25.08
C ALA A 137 -9.96 -0.32 23.81
N LEU A 138 -10.79 -0.79 22.88
CA LEU A 138 -10.33 -1.30 21.59
C LEU A 138 -9.62 -0.21 20.79
N ARG A 139 -10.18 1.01 20.73
CA ARG A 139 -9.57 2.14 20.01
C ARG A 139 -8.21 2.51 20.60
N LEU A 140 -8.13 2.69 21.92
CA LEU A 140 -6.87 2.99 22.60
C LEU A 140 -5.83 1.88 22.39
N LYS A 141 -6.26 0.62 22.37
CA LYS A 141 -5.38 -0.51 22.08
C LYS A 141 -4.83 -0.45 20.66
N LEU A 142 -5.66 -0.15 19.66
CA LEU A 142 -5.24 -0.01 18.26
C LEU A 142 -4.29 1.19 18.08
N GLU A 143 -4.57 2.34 18.70
CA GLU A 143 -3.69 3.52 18.68
C GLU A 143 -2.34 3.27 19.36
N ALA A 144 -2.32 2.49 20.44
CA ALA A 144 -1.09 2.11 21.13
C ALA A 144 -0.28 1.05 20.36
N THR A 145 -0.90 0.33 19.43
CA THR A 145 -0.24 -0.70 18.63
C THR A 145 0.57 -0.03 17.53
N GLN A 146 1.81 0.34 17.84
CA GLN A 146 2.76 0.80 16.83
C GLN A 146 3.18 -0.38 15.98
N LEU A 147 2.73 -0.41 14.73
CA LEU A 147 3.29 -1.32 13.74
C LEU A 147 4.74 -0.90 13.52
N LYS A 148 5.68 -1.71 14.02
CA LYS A 148 7.07 -1.68 13.57
C LYS A 148 7.06 -2.27 12.16
N CYS A 149 6.55 -1.52 11.18
CA CYS A 149 6.72 -1.90 9.80
C CYS A 149 8.22 -2.05 9.56
N TRP A 150 8.62 -3.19 9.02
CA TRP A 150 9.99 -3.37 8.57
C TRP A 150 10.33 -2.21 7.62
N PRO A 151 11.53 -1.61 7.69
CA PRO A 151 11.95 -0.52 6.80
C PRO A 151 11.98 -0.94 5.31
N ALA A 152 11.68 -2.20 5.00
CA ALA A 152 11.66 -2.78 3.66
C ALA A 152 10.55 -2.25 2.74
N ILE A 153 9.50 -1.61 3.27
CA ILE A 153 8.57 -0.86 2.42
C ILE A 153 8.92 0.62 2.61
N PRO A 154 9.60 1.26 1.64
CA PRO A 154 9.71 2.72 1.60
C PRO A 154 8.30 3.25 1.73
N CYS A 155 7.98 3.83 2.88
CA CYS A 155 6.71 4.48 3.08
C CYS A 155 6.94 5.92 2.65
N PRO A 156 6.56 6.33 1.43
CA PRO A 156 6.80 7.70 0.95
C PRO A 156 6.09 8.76 1.81
N SER A 157 5.25 8.35 2.77
CA SER A 157 4.65 9.25 3.75
C SER A 157 5.66 9.87 4.74
N LYS A 158 6.80 9.21 4.99
CA LYS A 158 7.86 9.76 5.86
C LYS A 158 8.71 10.82 5.15
N ASP A 159 8.76 10.76 3.83
CA ASP A 159 9.53 11.65 2.96
C ASP A 159 8.62 12.49 2.06
N LEU A 160 7.45 12.90 2.56
CA LEU A 160 6.59 13.83 1.81
C LEU A 160 7.35 15.14 1.64
N PRO A 161 7.56 15.62 0.39
CA PRO A 161 8.33 16.82 0.17
C PRO A 161 7.61 18.03 0.78
N GLU A 162 8.36 18.91 1.42
CA GLU A 162 7.82 20.08 2.10
C GLU A 162 7.12 21.01 1.11
N GLU A 163 5.89 21.43 1.42
CA GLU A 163 5.15 22.42 0.63
C GLU A 163 5.82 23.79 0.70
N LEU A 164 6.32 24.28 -0.42
CA LEU A 164 6.76 25.67 -0.56
C LEU A 164 5.54 26.53 -0.88
N ARG A 165 5.35 27.60 -0.10
CA ARG A 165 4.28 28.58 -0.32
C ARG A 165 4.86 29.93 -0.69
N ASP A 166 4.24 30.58 -1.66
CA ASP A 166 4.58 31.96 -2.05
C ASP A 166 4.09 32.97 -1.01
N GLU A 167 4.45 34.24 -1.20
CA GLU A 167 4.04 35.36 -0.33
C GLU A 167 2.50 35.55 -0.28
N SER A 168 1.76 34.97 -1.23
CA SER A 168 0.30 34.97 -1.27
C SER A 168 -0.34 33.78 -0.53
N GLY A 169 0.48 32.86 -0.02
CA GLY A 169 0.06 31.64 0.67
C GLY A 169 -0.37 30.50 -0.27
N ARG A 170 -0.17 30.65 -1.58
CA ARG A 170 -0.40 29.58 -2.58
C ARG A 170 0.82 28.67 -2.66
N ILE A 171 0.55 27.38 -2.87
CA ILE A 171 1.60 26.38 -3.05
C ILE A 171 2.33 26.68 -4.36
N SER A 172 3.61 27.02 -4.26
CA SER A 172 4.48 27.34 -5.38
C SER A 172 5.40 26.18 -5.78
N GLY A 173 5.50 25.14 -4.94
CA GLY A 173 6.27 23.94 -5.25
C GLY A 173 6.41 23.00 -4.06
N PHE A 174 7.21 21.95 -4.23
CA PHE A 174 7.53 20.96 -3.20
C PHE A 174 9.04 20.75 -3.14
N LYS A 175 9.62 20.64 -1.93
CA LYS A 175 11.06 20.41 -1.73
C LYS A 175 11.29 19.12 -0.94
N ALA A 176 11.94 18.13 -1.54
CA ALA A 176 12.40 16.96 -0.81
C ALA A 176 13.56 17.34 0.12
N SER A 177 13.51 16.93 1.38
CA SER A 177 14.67 17.03 2.29
C SER A 177 15.69 15.97 1.86
N ARG A 178 16.69 16.36 1.07
CA ARG A 178 17.88 15.54 0.88
C ARG A 178 18.85 15.86 2.00
N ASP A 179 19.12 14.90 2.87
CA ASP A 179 20.28 14.98 3.76
C ASP A 179 21.55 14.80 2.91
N GLU A 180 22.55 15.65 3.11
CA GLU A 180 23.80 15.66 2.33
C GLU A 180 24.65 14.37 2.51
N GLU A 181 24.31 13.54 3.50
CA GLU A 181 24.93 12.23 3.75
C GLU A 181 24.17 11.06 3.11
N ASP A 182 22.98 11.31 2.55
CA ASP A 182 22.17 10.28 1.92
C ASP A 182 22.71 10.04 0.50
N MET A 183 23.72 9.17 0.46
CA MET A 183 24.33 8.46 -0.67
C MET A 183 24.01 9.07 -2.04
N ALA A 184 25.03 9.63 -2.69
CA ALA A 184 25.03 9.98 -4.11
C ALA A 184 24.46 8.82 -4.94
N ILE A 185 23.16 8.87 -5.22
CA ILE A 185 22.53 8.15 -6.31
C ILE A 185 23.09 8.84 -7.54
N ASP A 186 23.88 8.12 -8.33
CA ASP A 186 24.35 8.58 -9.63
C ASP A 186 23.20 9.31 -10.34
N ASP A 187 23.46 10.53 -10.84
CA ASP A 187 22.49 11.46 -11.43
C ASP A 187 21.75 10.91 -12.69
N ASN A 188 21.78 9.60 -12.92
CA ASN A 188 21.16 8.87 -14.03
C ASN A 188 20.25 7.71 -13.61
N VAL A 189 20.01 7.44 -12.32
CA VAL A 189 19.02 6.41 -11.95
C VAL A 189 17.63 7.04 -11.90
N GLU A 190 16.96 7.00 -13.05
CA GLU A 190 15.56 7.42 -13.18
C GLU A 190 14.66 6.45 -12.41
N ALA A 191 14.13 6.91 -11.27
CA ALA A 191 13.19 6.12 -10.48
C ALA A 191 11.81 6.16 -11.14
N VAL A 192 11.37 5.00 -11.64
CA VAL A 192 10.03 4.80 -12.20
C VAL A 192 9.13 4.24 -11.11
N MET A 193 7.99 4.89 -10.86
CA MET A 193 7.04 4.45 -9.84
C MET A 193 5.92 3.63 -10.48
N CYS A 194 5.67 2.42 -9.99
CA CYS A 194 4.54 1.59 -10.43
C CYS A 194 3.34 1.78 -9.49
N ILE A 195 2.21 2.25 -10.01
CA ILE A 195 0.94 2.34 -9.29
C ILE A 195 -0.10 1.55 -10.07
N GLU A 196 -0.67 0.51 -9.45
CA GLU A 196 -1.69 -0.35 -10.06
C GLU A 196 -1.31 -0.93 -11.43
N GLY A 197 -0.02 -1.21 -11.63
CA GLY A 197 0.51 -1.76 -12.88
C GLY A 197 0.87 -0.73 -13.95
N VAL A 198 0.77 0.57 -13.64
CA VAL A 198 1.15 1.67 -14.54
C VAL A 198 2.44 2.31 -14.04
N LEU A 199 3.43 2.42 -14.92
CA LEU A 199 4.74 3.02 -14.66
C LEU A 199 4.72 4.53 -14.91
N TYR A 200 5.17 5.30 -13.93
CA TYR A 200 5.25 6.77 -13.98
C TYR A 200 6.72 7.20 -13.87
N GLY A 201 7.24 7.79 -14.96
CA GLY A 201 8.53 8.48 -15.01
C GLY A 201 8.39 9.99 -14.83
N ARG A 202 9.52 10.72 -14.77
CA ARG A 202 9.55 12.16 -14.45
C ARG A 202 9.03 13.06 -15.60
N GLY A 203 8.82 12.51 -16.79
CA GLY A 203 8.13 13.19 -17.89
C GLY A 203 8.87 14.40 -18.47
N GLU A 204 10.21 14.42 -18.38
CA GLU A 204 11.02 15.54 -18.87
C GLU A 204 11.50 15.38 -20.33
N ALA A 205 11.39 14.20 -20.96
CA ALA A 205 11.68 14.03 -22.39
C ALA A 205 10.40 13.77 -23.22
N ALA A 206 10.22 14.57 -24.28
CA ALA A 206 9.10 14.44 -25.21
C ALA A 206 9.14 13.14 -26.05
N ASP A 207 10.27 12.43 -26.02
CA ASP A 207 10.51 11.20 -26.77
C ASP A 207 10.12 9.94 -25.96
N ASP A 208 9.82 10.05 -24.66
CA ASP A 208 9.40 8.92 -23.82
C ASP A 208 7.97 8.42 -24.12
N TYR A 209 7.25 9.10 -25.02
CA TYR A 209 5.88 8.78 -25.45
C TYR A 209 5.79 8.28 -26.91
N ALA A 210 6.88 7.77 -27.48
CA ALA A 210 6.88 7.22 -28.84
C ALA A 210 7.63 5.89 -28.91
N GLY A 211 6.86 4.80 -28.83
CA GLY A 211 7.31 3.43 -29.10
C GLY A 211 6.21 2.42 -28.87
#